data_AF-A0A6L2NM26-F1
#
_entry.id   AF-A0A6L2NM26-F1
#
_cell.length_a   1.000
_cell.length_b   1.000
_cell.length_c   1.000
_cell.angle_alpha   90.00
_cell.angle_beta   90.00
_cell.angle_gamma   90.00
#
_symmetry.space_group_name_H-M   'P 1'
#
loop_
_entity.id
_entity.type
_entity.pdbx_description
1 polymer ?
#
loop_
_entity_poly.entity_id
_entity_poly.type
_entity_poly.pdbx_seq_one_letter_code
_entity_poly.pdbx_strand_id
1 'polypeptide(L)'
;MGPSFLIDKLLEVTGSPRLGAKIKYVFVRSRSEDESLGSFMRTLCSGLRVSLSNKRRLMAELEALGESKGVAKCLEHMRVIVGRDAVTLGELEALLARAQVGAGLKTGFLADMEVEE
;
A
#
# COMPACT_ATOMS: atom_id res chain seq x y z
N MET A 1 -22.45 0.56 15.25
CA MET A 1 -22.93 -0.37 14.21
C MET A 1 -21.73 -0.78 13.37
N GLY A 2 -21.29 -2.02 13.48
CA GLY A 2 -20.26 -2.56 12.59
C GLY A 2 -20.85 -2.76 11.19
N PRO A 3 -20.03 -2.73 10.14
CA PRO A 3 -20.52 -2.89 8.78
C PRO A 3 -21.08 -4.29 8.46
N SER A 4 -20.77 -5.32 9.28
CA SER A 4 -21.39 -6.66 9.21
C SER A 4 -22.93 -6.57 9.34
N PHE A 5 -23.40 -5.71 10.26
CA PHE A 5 -24.83 -5.48 10.53
C PHE A 5 -25.66 -5.09 9.29
N LEU A 6 -25.07 -4.37 8.33
CA LEU A 6 -25.75 -3.97 7.09
C LEU A 6 -25.92 -5.16 6.13
N ILE A 7 -24.92 -6.04 6.07
CA ILE A 7 -24.98 -7.24 5.24
C ILE A 7 -25.96 -8.24 5.83
N ASP A 8 -25.94 -8.44 7.15
CA ASP A 8 -26.87 -9.33 7.86
C ASP A 8 -28.31 -8.89 7.65
N LYS A 9 -28.59 -7.59 7.82
CA LYS A 9 -29.90 -6.98 7.50
C LYS A 9 -30.32 -7.20 6.05
N LEU A 10 -29.40 -7.06 5.09
CA LEU A 10 -29.71 -7.25 3.68
C LEU A 10 -29.99 -8.72 3.35
N LEU A 11 -29.25 -9.66 3.96
CA LEU A 11 -29.48 -11.09 3.79
C LEU A 11 -30.78 -11.52 4.45
N GLU A 12 -31.09 -11.02 5.66
CA GLU A 12 -32.34 -11.24 6.38
C GLU A 12 -33.55 -10.74 5.59
N VAL A 13 -33.50 -9.50 5.08
CA VAL A 13 -34.60 -8.89 4.32
C VAL A 13 -34.81 -9.57 2.97
N THR A 14 -33.75 -10.06 2.33
CA THR A 14 -33.86 -10.64 0.98
C THR A 14 -34.10 -12.15 0.99
N GLY A 15 -33.74 -12.86 2.06
CA GLY A 15 -33.83 -14.32 2.17
C GLY A 15 -33.14 -15.08 1.04
N SER A 16 -32.24 -14.42 0.29
CA SER A 16 -31.75 -14.90 -0.99
C SER A 16 -30.34 -15.51 -0.86
N PRO A 17 -30.20 -16.84 -0.90
CA PRO A 17 -28.89 -17.48 -0.85
C PRO A 17 -27.99 -17.08 -2.04
N ARG A 18 -28.60 -16.71 -3.17
CA ARG A 18 -27.87 -16.18 -4.35
C ARG A 18 -27.22 -14.82 -4.08
N LEU A 19 -27.85 -13.97 -3.27
CA LEU A 19 -27.30 -12.66 -2.93
C LEU A 19 -26.08 -12.83 -2.02
N GLY A 20 -26.17 -13.68 -0.99
CA GLY A 20 -25.04 -14.00 -0.10
C GLY A 20 -23.83 -14.55 -0.85
N ALA A 21 -24.04 -15.51 -1.76
CA ALA A 21 -22.97 -16.04 -2.60
C ALA A 21 -22.31 -14.97 -3.49
N LYS A 22 -23.11 -14.06 -4.06
CA LYS A 22 -22.60 -12.96 -4.90
C LYS A 22 -21.79 -11.95 -4.08
N ILE A 23 -22.27 -11.59 -2.89
CA ILE A 23 -21.55 -10.72 -1.96
C ILE A 23 -20.21 -11.36 -1.59
N LYS A 24 -20.21 -12.62 -1.15
CA LYS A 24 -18.99 -13.38 -0.80
C LYS A 24 -17.99 -13.39 -1.96
N TYR A 25 -18.44 -13.67 -3.18
CA TYR A 25 -17.58 -13.63 -4.36
C TYR A 25 -16.92 -12.26 -4.59
N VAL A 26 -17.68 -11.17 -4.48
CA VAL A 26 -17.16 -9.80 -4.66
C VAL A 26 -16.10 -9.49 -3.60
N PHE A 27 -16.36 -9.84 -2.34
CA PHE A 27 -15.41 -9.62 -1.25
C PHE A 27 -14.12 -10.44 -1.42
N VAL A 28 -14.24 -11.74 -1.76
CA VAL A 28 -13.07 -12.60 -2.03
C VAL A 28 -12.23 -12.03 -3.17
N ARG A 29 -12.86 -11.69 -4.29
CA ARG A 29 -12.17 -11.13 -5.44
C ARG A 29 -11.47 -9.82 -5.09
N SER A 30 -12.20 -8.88 -4.49
CA SER A 30 -11.63 -7.58 -4.12
C SER A 30 -10.53 -7.68 -3.05
N ARG A 31 -10.60 -8.68 -2.16
CA ARG A 31 -9.52 -8.97 -1.20
C ARG A 31 -8.26 -9.44 -1.92
N SER A 32 -8.40 -10.37 -2.87
CA SER A 32 -7.25 -10.87 -3.64
C SER A 32 -6.58 -9.76 -4.48
N GLU A 33 -7.38 -8.84 -5.03
CA GLU A 33 -6.89 -7.67 -5.74
C GLU A 33 -6.10 -6.74 -4.80
N ASP A 34 -6.61 -6.43 -3.61
CA ASP A 34 -5.89 -5.64 -2.59
C ASP A 34 -4.60 -6.31 -2.12
N GLU A 35 -4.60 -7.63 -1.91
CA GLU A 35 -3.41 -8.39 -1.53
C GLU A 35 -2.33 -8.32 -2.63
N SER A 36 -2.74 -8.47 -3.89
CA SER A 36 -1.85 -8.36 -5.05
C SER A 36 -1.24 -6.95 -5.17
N LEU A 37 -2.07 -5.92 -5.00
CA LEU A 37 -1.65 -4.52 -5.01
C LEU A 37 -0.68 -4.22 -3.86
N GLY A 38 -1.01 -4.71 -2.66
CA GLY A 38 -0.16 -4.56 -1.48
C GLY A 38 1.20 -5.24 -1.65
N SER A 39 1.25 -6.43 -2.26
CA SER A 39 2.51 -7.12 -2.58
C SER A 39 3.36 -6.32 -3.58
N PHE A 40 2.72 -5.80 -4.63
CA PHE A 40 3.40 -4.96 -5.62
C PHE A 40 3.95 -3.67 -4.99
N MET A 41 3.14 -2.95 -4.21
CA MET A 41 3.56 -1.73 -3.51
C MET A 41 4.71 -1.99 -2.52
N ARG A 42 4.69 -3.11 -1.79
CA ARG A 42 5.79 -3.50 -0.89
C ARG A 42 7.09 -3.72 -1.65
N THR A 43 7.02 -4.31 -2.84
CA THR A 43 8.18 -4.52 -3.72
C THR A 43 8.74 -3.18 -4.18
N LEU A 44 7.88 -2.25 -4.64
CA LEU A 44 8.28 -0.90 -5.01
C LEU A 44 8.90 -0.12 -3.84
N CYS A 45 8.28 -0.15 -2.66
CA CYS A 45 8.82 0.50 -1.46
C CYS A 45 10.21 -0.02 -1.11
N SER A 46 10.40 -1.34 -1.16
CA SER A 46 11.70 -1.96 -0.87
C SER A 46 12.77 -1.53 -1.88
N GLY A 47 12.45 -1.56 -3.18
CA GLY A 47 13.37 -1.11 -4.23
C GLY A 47 13.72 0.37 -4.10
N LEU A 48 12.74 1.22 -3.80
CA LEU A 48 12.94 2.66 -3.64
C LEU A 48 13.76 2.98 -2.39
N ARG A 49 13.55 2.28 -1.26
CA ARG A 49 14.40 2.43 -0.05
C ARG A 49 15.87 2.12 -0.34
N VAL A 50 16.15 1.02 -1.06
CA VAL A 50 17.51 0.66 -1.45
C VAL A 50 18.11 1.73 -2.37
N SER A 51 17.36 2.15 -3.39
CA SER A 51 17.78 3.21 -4.31
C SER A 51 18.11 4.51 -3.58
N LEU A 52 17.24 4.92 -2.64
CA LEU A 52 17.38 6.14 -1.86
C LEU A 52 18.59 6.07 -0.91
N SER A 53 18.83 4.90 -0.30
CA SER A 53 20.04 4.65 0.51
C SER A 53 21.31 4.83 -0.33
N ASN A 54 21.35 4.24 -1.53
CA ASN A 54 22.49 4.38 -2.44
C ASN A 54 22.71 5.84 -2.87
N LYS A 55 21.64 6.57 -3.18
CA LYS A 55 21.73 8.00 -3.53
C LYS A 55 22.22 8.86 -2.37
N ARG A 56 21.77 8.59 -1.14
CA ARG A 56 22.26 9.27 0.07
C ARG A 56 23.75 8.99 0.32
N ARG A 57 24.20 7.76 0.09
CA ARG A 57 25.63 7.42 0.18
C ARG A 57 26.45 8.20 -0.84
N LEU A 58 26.01 8.22 -2.10
CA LEU A 58 26.67 9.02 -3.14
C LEU A 58 26.70 10.52 -2.80
N MET A 59 25.62 11.04 -2.21
CA MET A 59 25.56 12.42 -1.76
C MET A 59 26.63 12.71 -0.69
N ALA A 60 26.83 11.80 0.27
CA ALA A 60 27.88 11.92 1.29
C ALA A 60 29.29 11.82 0.69
N GLU A 61 29.50 10.96 -0.32
CA GLU A 61 30.77 10.89 -1.06
C GLU A 61 31.06 12.20 -1.80
N LEU A 62 30.04 12.80 -2.44
CA LEU A 62 30.17 14.11 -3.09
C LEU A 62 30.47 15.24 -2.10
N GLU A 63 29.88 15.21 -0.90
CA GLU A 63 30.18 16.17 0.17
C GLU A 63 31.63 16.04 0.65
N ALA A 64 32.16 14.81 0.76
CA ALA A 64 33.53 14.55 1.18
C ALA A 64 34.59 14.99 0.16
N LEU A 65 34.26 15.04 -1.13
CA LEU A 65 35.16 15.49 -2.20
C LEU A 65 35.47 17.00 -2.16
N GLY A 66 34.74 17.78 -1.35
CA GLY A 66 34.95 19.21 -1.18
C GLY A 66 34.46 20.05 -2.37
N GLU A 67 34.74 21.35 -2.32
CA GLU A 67 34.18 22.31 -3.27
C GLU A 67 34.97 22.40 -4.57
N SER A 68 34.51 21.65 -5.59
CA SER A 68 34.74 22.02 -6.98
C SER A 68 33.41 22.42 -7.62
N LYS A 69 33.44 23.37 -8.57
CA LYS A 69 32.23 23.87 -9.24
C LYS A 69 31.37 22.75 -9.86
N GLY A 70 32.00 21.67 -10.33
CA GLY A 70 31.31 20.49 -10.84
C GLY A 70 30.63 19.67 -9.75
N VAL A 71 31.34 19.39 -8.65
CA VAL A 71 30.82 18.61 -7.51
C VAL A 71 29.65 19.33 -6.83
N ALA A 72 29.74 20.64 -6.64
CA ALA A 72 28.68 21.45 -6.03
C ALA A 72 27.35 21.34 -6.82
N LYS A 73 27.42 21.42 -8.15
CA LYS A 73 26.24 21.29 -9.02
C LYS A 73 25.65 19.87 -8.98
N CYS A 74 26.50 18.85 -9.00
CA CYS A 74 26.04 17.46 -8.85
C CYS A 74 25.34 17.24 -7.50
N LEU A 75 25.87 17.81 -6.43
CA LEU A 75 25.30 17.70 -5.09
C LEU A 75 23.92 18.36 -5.00
N GLU A 76 23.74 19.55 -5.59
CA GLU A 76 22.45 20.23 -5.66
C GLU A 76 21.40 19.37 -6.39
N HIS A 77 21.75 18.81 -7.56
CA HIS A 77 20.85 17.92 -8.29
C HIS A 77 20.52 16.65 -7.50
N MET A 78 21.50 16.06 -6.83
CA MET A 78 21.30 14.87 -6.00
C MET A 78 20.35 15.15 -4.83
N ARG A 79 20.45 16.30 -4.16
CA ARG A 79 19.53 16.70 -3.08
C ARG A 79 18.09 16.78 -3.57
N VAL A 80 17.85 17.36 -4.75
CA VAL A 80 16.51 17.42 -5.35
C VAL A 80 15.98 16.02 -5.67
N ILE A 81 16.79 15.15 -6.25
CA ILE A 81 16.39 13.77 -6.58
C ILE A 81 16.06 12.99 -5.30
N VAL A 82 16.94 13.02 -4.30
CA VAL A 82 16.72 12.33 -3.01
C VAL A 82 15.46 12.86 -2.31
N GLY A 83 15.23 14.17 -2.34
CA GLY A 83 14.03 14.78 -1.76
C GLY A 83 12.75 14.28 -2.44
N ARG A 84 12.73 14.27 -3.78
CA ARG A 84 11.58 13.77 -4.56
C ARG A 84 11.32 12.29 -4.30
N ASP A 85 12.36 11.47 -4.34
CA ASP A 85 12.23 10.03 -4.12
C ASP A 85 11.76 9.71 -2.69
N ALA A 86 12.16 10.51 -1.70
CA ALA A 86 11.71 10.36 -0.31
C ALA A 86 10.21 10.64 -0.17
N VAL A 87 9.70 11.68 -0.84
CA VAL A 87 8.27 12.00 -0.87
C VAL A 87 7.49 10.86 -1.53
N THR A 88 7.92 10.42 -2.72
CA THR A 88 7.29 9.31 -3.45
C THR A 88 7.25 8.03 -2.60
N LEU A 89 8.32 7.74 -1.85
CA LEU A 89 8.36 6.59 -0.94
C LEU A 89 7.30 6.72 0.16
N GLY A 90 7.17 7.89 0.79
CA GLY A 90 6.17 8.12 1.81
C GLY A 90 4.73 7.96 1.30
N GLU A 91 4.45 8.43 0.09
CA GLU A 91 3.14 8.24 -0.56
C GLU A 91 2.83 6.77 -0.84
N LEU A 92 3.82 6.02 -1.37
CA LEU A 92 3.68 4.58 -1.60
C LEU A 92 3.47 3.80 -0.31
N GLU A 93 4.17 4.13 0.76
CA GLU A 93 4.01 3.51 2.08
C GLU A 93 2.61 3.79 2.66
N ALA A 94 2.09 5.02 2.48
CA ALA A 94 0.73 5.37 2.90
C ALA A 94 -0.33 4.60 2.10
N LEU A 95 -0.15 4.46 0.78
CA LEU A 95 -1.04 3.66 -0.06
C LEU A 95 -1.00 2.17 0.32
N LEU A 96 0.19 1.63 0.59
CA LEU A 96 0.36 0.26 1.07
C LEU A 96 -0.41 0.03 2.39
N ALA A 97 -0.26 0.92 3.36
CA ALA A 97 -0.97 0.82 4.64
C ALA A 97 -2.50 0.82 4.43
N ARG A 98 -3.01 1.67 3.53
CA ARG A 98 -4.44 1.70 3.20
C ARG A 98 -4.91 0.40 2.54
N ALA A 99 -4.14 -0.15 1.60
CA ALA A 99 -4.46 -1.44 0.97
C ALA A 99 -4.49 -2.58 2.00
N GLN A 100 -3.56 -2.58 2.97
CA GLN A 100 -3.53 -3.57 4.05
C GLN A 100 -4.75 -3.47 4.96
N VAL A 101 -5.17 -2.26 5.33
CA VAL A 101 -6.40 -2.04 6.11
C VAL A 101 -7.62 -2.51 5.32
N GLY A 102 -7.72 -2.17 4.04
CA GLY A 102 -8.80 -2.62 3.16
C GLY A 102 -8.92 -4.14 3.07
N ALA A 103 -7.80 -4.83 2.83
CA ALA A 103 -7.75 -6.29 2.82
C ALA A 103 -8.16 -6.88 4.18
N GLY A 104 -7.66 -6.32 5.29
CA GLY A 104 -7.99 -6.77 6.65
C GLY A 104 -9.48 -6.64 6.98
N LEU A 105 -10.10 -5.53 6.60
CA LEU A 105 -11.55 -5.35 6.75
C LEU A 105 -12.32 -6.43 5.99
N LYS A 106 -11.96 -6.67 4.72
CA LYS A 106 -12.59 -7.71 3.87
C LYS A 106 -12.43 -9.11 4.47
N THR A 107 -11.28 -9.43 5.07
CA THR A 107 -11.07 -10.68 5.81
C THR A 107 -12.03 -10.81 6.98
N GLY A 108 -12.21 -9.74 7.77
CA GLY A 108 -13.18 -9.72 8.87
C GLY A 108 -14.60 -10.01 8.40
N PHE A 109 -15.06 -9.34 7.35
CA PHE A 109 -16.38 -9.60 6.77
C PHE A 109 -16.57 -11.04 6.31
N LEU A 110 -15.57 -11.61 5.62
CA LEU A 110 -15.66 -12.99 5.14
C LEU A 110 -15.71 -13.99 6.30
N ALA A 111 -14.99 -13.72 7.39
CA ALA A 111 -15.04 -14.55 8.59
C ALA A 111 -16.42 -14.47 9.26
N ASP A 112 -16.99 -13.28 9.41
CA ASP A 112 -18.34 -13.10 9.99
C ASP A 112 -19.39 -13.89 9.19
N MET A 113 -19.30 -13.89 7.84
CA MET A 113 -20.21 -14.61 6.95
C MET A 113 -20.05 -16.14 6.97
N GLU A 114 -18.95 -16.69 7.50
CA GLU A 114 -18.70 -18.13 7.57
C GLU A 114 -19.15 -18.76 8.90
N VAL A 115 -19.52 -17.95 9.89
CA VAL A 115 -19.94 -18.40 11.23
C VAL A 115 -21.46 -18.63 11.32
N GLU A 116 -22.23 -18.28 10.28
CA GLU A 116 -23.70 -18.45 10.23
C GLU A 116 -24.18 -19.79 9.56
N GLU A 117 -23.37 -20.85 9.56
CA GLU A 117 -23.84 -22.23 9.25
C GLU A 117 -24.20 -23.02 10.52
#